data_AF-W4PI55-F1
#
_entry.id   AF-W4PI55-F1
#
_cell.length_a   1.000
_cell.length_b   1.000
_cell.length_c   1.000
_cell.angle_alpha   90.00
_cell.angle_beta   90.00
_cell.angle_gamma   90.00
#
_symmetry.space_group_name_H-M   'P 1'
#
loop_
_entity.id
_entity.type
_entity.pdbx_description
1 polymer ?
#
loop_
_entity_poly.entity_id
_entity_poly.type
_entity_poly.pdbx_seq_one_letter_code
_entity_poly.pdbx_strand_id
1 'polypeptide(L)'
;MAGKLLSNNKQEAFYDEVLKALWGYISDKLNIPVSRLSKDNIEEKLRDHGVGEDLIKDFLNALNNCEFARFAPGNQNQAMDKIYSSSIEVISKMESSIKH
;
A
#
# COMPACT_ATOMS: atom_id res chain seq x y z
N MET A 1 19.39 24.80 -2.98
CA MET A 1 18.54 24.03 -3.91
C MET A 1 18.92 22.54 -4.03
N ALA A 2 20.18 22.12 -3.86
CA ALA A 2 20.58 20.70 -3.95
C ALA A 2 20.03 19.79 -2.83
N GLY A 3 20.05 20.21 -1.56
CA GLY A 3 19.60 19.36 -0.44
C GLY A 3 18.11 18.99 -0.49
N LYS A 4 17.25 19.90 -0.99
CA LYS A 4 15.81 19.66 -1.15
C LYS A 4 15.52 18.63 -2.25
N LEU A 5 16.28 18.68 -3.35
CA LEU A 5 16.17 17.71 -4.45
C LEU A 5 16.62 16.30 -4.01
N LEU A 6 17.70 16.21 -3.22
CA LEU A 6 18.18 14.95 -2.64
C LEU A 6 17.18 14.32 -1.68
N SER A 7 16.54 15.11 -0.82
CA SER A 7 15.48 14.62 0.07
C SER A 7 14.23 14.19 -0.70
N ASN A 8 13.81 14.95 -1.73
CA ASN A 8 12.67 14.58 -2.56
C ASN A 8 12.90 13.25 -3.30
N ASN A 9 14.11 13.04 -3.86
CA ASN A 9 14.43 11.80 -4.57
C ASN A 9 14.36 10.56 -3.66
N LYS A 10 14.79 10.71 -2.39
CA LYS A 10 14.66 9.64 -1.38
C LYS A 10 13.20 9.35 -1.00
N GLN A 11 12.33 10.36 -1.01
CA GLN A 11 10.91 10.20 -0.71
C GLN A 11 10.18 9.49 -1.83
N GLU A 12 10.39 9.90 -3.08
CA GLU A 12 9.81 9.22 -4.24
C GLU A 12 10.23 7.75 -4.28
N ALA A 13 11.52 7.47 -4.06
CA ALA A 13 12.03 6.10 -3.99
C ALA A 13 11.38 5.31 -2.84
N PHE A 14 11.20 5.92 -1.68
CA PHE A 14 10.54 5.29 -0.55
C PHE A 14 9.08 4.92 -0.85
N TYR A 15 8.29 5.86 -1.38
CA TYR A 15 6.90 5.57 -1.72
C TYR A 15 6.79 4.53 -2.84
N ASP A 16 7.69 4.55 -3.82
CA ASP A 16 7.73 3.53 -4.88
C ASP A 16 7.98 2.13 -4.32
N GLU A 17 8.92 1.98 -3.37
CA GLU A 17 9.21 0.70 -2.73
C GLU A 17 8.07 0.20 -1.85
N VAL A 18 7.44 1.09 -1.05
CA VAL A 18 6.26 0.71 -0.24
C VAL A 18 5.10 0.30 -1.14
N LEU A 19 4.85 1.04 -2.22
CA LEU A 19 3.78 0.73 -3.15
C LEU A 19 4.03 -0.60 -3.86
N LYS A 20 5.27 -0.87 -4.31
CA LYS A 20 5.67 -2.18 -4.86
C LYS A 20 5.46 -3.31 -3.86
N ALA A 21 5.80 -3.10 -2.59
CA ALA A 21 5.61 -4.10 -1.55
C ALA A 21 4.12 -4.43 -1.35
N LEU A 22 3.26 -3.42 -1.26
CA LEU A 22 1.80 -3.60 -1.14
C LEU A 22 1.21 -4.34 -2.35
N TRP A 23 1.55 -3.91 -3.57
CA TRP A 23 1.07 -4.57 -4.79
C TRP A 23 1.63 -5.97 -4.95
N GLY A 24 2.92 -6.18 -4.67
CA GLY A 24 3.55 -7.50 -4.74
C GLY A 24 2.96 -8.49 -3.75
N TYR A 25 2.72 -8.03 -2.52
CA TYR A 25 2.05 -8.80 -1.48
C TYR A 25 0.66 -9.28 -1.92
N ILE A 26 -0.21 -8.35 -2.33
CA ILE A 26 -1.58 -8.70 -2.70
C ILE A 26 -1.63 -9.49 -4.02
N SER A 27 -0.69 -9.23 -4.94
CA SER A 27 -0.51 -10.01 -6.16
C SER A 27 -0.26 -11.48 -5.86
N ASP A 28 0.66 -11.75 -4.93
CA ASP A 28 1.00 -13.09 -4.47
C ASP A 28 -0.18 -13.75 -3.76
N LYS A 29 -0.81 -13.06 -2.80
CA LYS A 29 -1.93 -13.60 -2.03
C LYS A 29 -3.16 -13.94 -2.86
N LEU A 30 -3.50 -13.10 -3.83
CA LEU A 30 -4.64 -13.34 -4.71
C LEU A 30 -4.29 -14.20 -5.92
N ASN A 31 -3.00 -14.51 -6.13
CA ASN A 31 -2.47 -15.16 -7.31
C ASN A 31 -2.88 -14.44 -8.62
N ILE A 32 -2.85 -13.11 -8.60
CA ILE A 32 -3.17 -12.23 -9.74
C ILE A 32 -1.94 -11.37 -10.02
N PRO A 33 -1.41 -11.32 -11.26
CA PRO A 33 -0.25 -10.49 -11.56
C PRO A 33 -0.55 -9.00 -11.35
N VAL A 34 0.41 -8.22 -10.84
CA VAL A 34 0.29 -6.77 -10.58
C VAL A 34 -0.30 -6.00 -11.77
N SER A 35 0.07 -6.35 -13.00
CA SER A 35 -0.44 -5.72 -14.22
C SER A 35 -1.95 -5.91 -14.46
N ARG A 36 -2.59 -6.86 -13.76
CA ARG A 36 -4.03 -7.13 -13.81
C ARG A 36 -4.74 -6.74 -12.53
N LEU A 37 -4.03 -6.30 -11.48
CA LEU A 37 -4.66 -5.87 -10.23
C LEU A 37 -5.31 -4.50 -10.40
N SER A 38 -6.48 -4.35 -9.77
CA SER A 38 -7.21 -3.09 -9.62
C SER A 38 -7.81 -3.04 -8.23
N LYS A 39 -8.16 -1.83 -7.75
CA LYS A 39 -8.79 -1.69 -6.43
C LYS A 39 -10.09 -2.48 -6.34
N ASP A 40 -10.89 -2.46 -7.40
CA ASP A 40 -12.13 -3.24 -7.51
C ASP A 40 -11.89 -4.75 -7.39
N ASN A 41 -10.92 -5.30 -8.12
CA ASN A 41 -10.71 -6.76 -8.08
C ASN A 41 -10.02 -7.22 -6.79
N ILE A 42 -9.20 -6.38 -6.16
CA ILE A 42 -8.66 -6.64 -4.84
C ILE A 42 -9.79 -6.73 -3.83
N GLU A 43 -10.70 -5.76 -3.82
CA GLU A 43 -11.86 -5.75 -2.93
C GLU A 43 -12.71 -7.00 -3.10
N GLU A 44 -13.10 -7.30 -4.34
CA GLU A 44 -13.92 -8.48 -4.65
C GLU A 44 -13.24 -9.77 -4.18
N LYS A 45 -11.95 -9.94 -4.48
CA LYS A 45 -11.21 -11.16 -4.16
C LYS A 45 -10.91 -11.32 -2.68
N LEU A 46 -10.60 -10.24 -1.97
CA LEU A 46 -10.42 -10.29 -0.52
C LEU A 46 -11.73 -10.64 0.18
N ARG A 47 -12.85 -10.10 -0.29
CA ARG A 47 -14.17 -10.47 0.22
C ARG A 47 -14.48 -11.95 -0.02
N ASP A 48 -14.14 -12.48 -1.18
CA ASP A 48 -14.26 -13.92 -1.51
C ASP A 48 -13.40 -14.80 -0.59
N HIS A 49 -12.23 -14.31 -0.15
CA HIS A 49 -11.37 -14.97 0.84
C HIS A 49 -11.89 -14.84 2.28
N GLY A 50 -13.05 -14.21 2.50
CA GLY A 50 -13.64 -14.03 3.82
C GLY A 50 -12.96 -12.95 4.68
N VAL A 51 -12.20 -12.05 4.05
CA VAL A 51 -11.60 -10.90 4.73
C VAL A 51 -12.70 -9.90 5.09
N GLY A 52 -12.67 -9.37 6.31
CA GLY A 52 -13.65 -8.40 6.78
C GLY A 52 -13.57 -7.07 6.02
N GLU A 53 -14.73 -6.45 5.78
CA GLU A 53 -14.87 -5.18 5.06
C GLU A 53 -13.99 -4.05 5.59
N ASP A 54 -13.85 -3.95 6.91
CA ASP A 54 -13.02 -2.91 7.53
C ASP A 54 -11.55 -3.08 7.17
N LEU A 55 -11.06 -4.33 7.14
CA LEU A 55 -9.69 -4.65 6.79
C LEU A 55 -9.42 -4.44 5.29
N ILE A 56 -10.39 -4.76 4.43
CA ILE A 56 -10.32 -4.47 2.99
C ILE A 56 -10.20 -2.95 2.78
N LYS A 57 -11.06 -2.16 3.44
CA LYS A 57 -11.01 -0.69 3.37
C LYS A 57 -9.69 -0.13 3.88
N ASP A 58 -9.17 -0.65 5.00
CA ASP A 58 -7.87 -0.23 5.53
C ASP A 58 -6.75 -0.47 4.50
N PHE A 59 -6.79 -1.60 3.80
CA PHE A 59 -5.78 -1.93 2.78
C PHE A 59 -5.87 -1.01 1.57
N LEU A 60 -7.08 -0.80 1.04
CA LEU A 60 -7.29 0.12 -0.08
C LEU A 60 -6.92 1.56 0.30
N ASN A 61 -7.18 1.96 1.55
CA ASN A 61 -6.77 3.26 2.06
C ASN A 61 -5.24 3.39 2.15
N ALA A 62 -4.53 2.35 2.60
CA ALA A 62 -3.07 2.34 2.63
C ALA A 62 -2.47 2.50 1.22
N LEU A 63 -3.00 1.76 0.24
CA LEU A 63 -2.64 1.91 -1.19
C LEU A 63 -2.89 3.34 -1.69
N ASN A 64 -4.11 3.85 -1.53
CA ASN A 64 -4.49 5.19 -1.95
C ASN A 64 -3.60 6.27 -1.33
N ASN A 65 -3.31 6.16 -0.03
CA ASN A 65 -2.47 7.13 0.68
C ASN A 65 -1.04 7.10 0.17
N CYS A 66 -0.50 5.92 -0.13
CA CYS A 66 0.83 5.76 -0.70
C CYS A 66 0.91 6.35 -2.11
N GLU A 67 -0.06 6.08 -2.97
CA GLU A 67 -0.17 6.68 -4.30
C GLU A 67 -0.27 8.20 -4.22
N PHE A 68 -1.17 8.71 -3.36
CA PHE A 68 -1.36 10.14 -3.20
C PHE A 68 -0.08 10.84 -2.72
N ALA A 69 0.60 10.28 -1.72
CA ALA A 69 1.84 10.86 -1.21
C ALA A 69 2.97 10.85 -2.25
N ARG A 70 2.98 9.87 -3.15
CA ARG A 70 3.90 9.83 -4.29
C ARG A 70 3.65 10.97 -5.28
N PHE A 71 2.39 11.26 -5.60
CA PHE A 71 2.04 12.29 -6.61
C PHE A 71 1.91 13.72 -6.04
N ALA A 72 1.55 13.84 -4.76
CA ALA A 72 1.33 15.12 -4.06
C ALA A 72 2.05 15.13 -2.71
N PRO A 73 3.40 15.17 -2.69
CA PRO A 73 4.18 15.14 -1.46
C PRO A 73 4.07 16.49 -0.70
N GLY A 74 3.06 16.60 0.17
CA GLY A 74 2.77 17.74 1.04
C GLY A 74 3.71 17.86 2.25
N ASN A 75 3.22 17.74 3.49
CA ASN A 75 4.07 17.77 4.69
C ASN A 75 4.72 16.39 4.92
N GLN A 76 5.98 16.25 4.53
CA GLN A 76 6.53 14.99 4.00
C GLN A 76 6.98 13.97 5.07
N ASN A 77 7.63 14.42 6.16
CA ASN A 77 8.20 13.48 7.14
C ASN A 77 7.16 12.71 7.96
N GLN A 78 6.07 13.38 8.38
CA GLN A 78 4.97 12.70 9.08
C GLN A 78 4.19 11.74 8.15
N ALA A 79 4.14 12.05 6.84
CA ALA A 79 3.45 11.21 5.88
C ALA A 79 4.19 9.89 5.61
N MET A 80 5.52 9.91 5.54
CA MET A 80 6.34 8.70 5.33
C MET A 80 6.17 7.68 6.45
N ASP A 81 6.36 8.12 7.71
CA ASP A 81 6.28 7.25 8.89
C ASP A 81 4.88 6.64 9.05
N LYS A 82 3.84 7.46 8.82
CA LYS A 82 2.44 7.01 8.85
C LYS A 82 2.15 5.99 7.77
N ILE A 83 2.56 6.24 6.51
CA ILE A 83 2.32 5.32 5.39
C ILE A 83 3.02 3.99 5.64
N TYR A 84 4.26 4.01 6.12
CA TYR A 84 5.00 2.79 6.44
C TYR A 84 4.33 1.99 7.55
N SER A 85 4.01 2.64 8.67
CA SER A 85 3.37 1.98 9.81
C SER A 85 2.00 1.40 9.43
N SER A 86 1.17 2.16 8.70
CA SER A 86 -0.13 1.67 8.21
C SER A 86 0.02 0.51 7.23
N SER A 87 1.04 0.53 6.36
CA SER A 87 1.29 -0.57 5.40
C SER A 87 1.67 -1.86 6.12
N ILE A 88 2.56 -1.79 7.11
CA ILE A 88 2.98 -2.95 7.91
C ILE A 88 1.82 -3.49 8.74
N GLU A 89 1.04 -2.60 9.37
CA GLU A 89 -0.10 -2.99 10.20
C GLU A 89 -1.15 -3.73 9.35
N VAL A 90 -1.49 -3.19 8.17
CA VAL A 90 -2.53 -3.79 7.34
C VAL A 90 -2.09 -5.13 6.74
N ILE A 91 -0.82 -5.25 6.30
CA ILE A 91 -0.26 -6.53 5.85
C ILE A 91 -0.31 -7.56 6.98
N SER A 92 0.06 -7.17 8.21
CA SER A 92 0.04 -8.08 9.36
C SER A 92 -1.39 -8.56 9.71
N LYS A 93 -2.38 -7.66 9.60
CA LYS A 93 -3.80 -8.01 9.79
C LYS A 93 -4.32 -8.91 8.66
N MET A 94 -3.90 -8.66 7.43
CA MET A 94 -4.24 -9.49 6.26
C MET A 94 -3.67 -10.90 6.40
N GLU A 95 -2.41 -11.06 6.81
CA GLU A 95 -1.82 -12.39 7.10
C GLU A 95 -2.61 -13.18 8.14
N SER A 96 -3.17 -12.50 9.13
CA SER A 96 -3.96 -13.16 10.17
C SER A 96 -5.37 -13.54 9.69
N SER A 97 -5.88 -12.87 8.65
CA SER A 97 -7.26 -13.02 8.17
C SER A 97 -7.36 -13.97 6.96
N ILE A 98 -6.40 -13.89 6.04
CA ILE A 98 -6.31 -14.77 4.87
C ILE A 98 -5.70 -16.08 5.34
N LYS A 99 -6.56 -17.07 5.63
CA LYS A 99 -6.11 -18.43 5.94
C LYS A 99 -5.63 -19.11 4.65
N HIS A 100 -4.44 -19.70 4.70
CA HIS A 100 -3.92 -20.59 3.65
C HIS A 100 -4.79 -21.82 3.45
#